data_AF-A0A959ARJ1-F1
#
_entry.id   AF-A0A959ARJ1-F1
#
_cell.length_a   1.000
_cell.length_b   1.000
_cell.length_c   1.000
_cell.angle_alpha   90.00
_cell.angle_beta   90.00
_cell.angle_gamma   90.00
#
_symmetry.space_group_name_H-M   'P 1'
#
loop_
_entity.id
_entity.type
_entity.pdbx_description
1 polymer ?
#
loop_
_entity_poly.entity_id
_entity_poly.type
_entity_poly.pdbx_seq_one_letter_code
_entity_poly.pdbx_strand_id
1 'polypeptide(L)'
;NFVGLGGLIPDYRTAGASLWAMERWRRFPNPWEFEFGARYDYRRTSATTSGSLSNIDTLVHFGSISATAGVIYHFGKYLSATLNSGYAWRPPHVNELFARGVHHGAGTYEQGRPDLSPEKALNTSLSISLQKERLDVMLTLYHNRIRDFIYLDPQNTFILTVRGAFPAYFYAQSDAVLQGLEKKNASLPFAKNWSLEARISLLRGYRLLADSLETPANDGQDWLPLMPVDRIQYGLKWSLGGQANDGTFVRLMAATALRQTRIPDEGLLKDAPPAFTTIGLDAGHTFRLGTSGRSLEIGLSVQNLGNIRYREYLNFFRFYADEPGLNVGLRAKMAFGG
;
A
#
# COMPACT_ATOMS: atom_id res chain seq x y z
N ASN A 1 -15.64 -25.63 12.13
CA ASN A 1 -16.13 -24.34 11.61
C ASN A 1 -16.27 -24.39 10.11
N PHE A 2 -17.38 -24.95 9.62
CA PHE A 2 -17.82 -24.64 8.26
C PHE A 2 -18.55 -23.32 8.36
N VAL A 3 -18.01 -22.26 7.77
CA VAL A 3 -18.78 -21.05 7.53
C VAL A 3 -20.01 -21.48 6.72
N GLY A 4 -21.20 -21.18 7.24
CA GLY A 4 -22.47 -21.58 6.63
C GLY A 4 -22.51 -21.34 5.13
N LEU A 5 -23.06 -22.29 4.37
CA LEU A 5 -23.30 -22.18 2.91
C LEU A 5 -22.02 -22.06 2.04
N GLY A 6 -20.84 -22.38 2.57
CA GLY A 6 -19.60 -22.38 1.78
C GLY A 6 -19.03 -20.98 1.49
N GLY A 7 -19.40 -20.00 2.33
CA GLY A 7 -18.76 -18.68 2.38
C GLY A 7 -17.36 -18.73 2.97
N LEU A 8 -16.52 -17.74 2.66
CA LEU A 8 -15.15 -17.64 3.20
C LEU A 8 -15.14 -17.11 4.64
N ILE A 9 -16.03 -16.16 4.95
CA ILE A 9 -16.08 -15.38 6.20
C ILE A 9 -17.50 -15.52 6.78
N PRO A 10 -17.66 -15.68 8.11
CA PRO A 10 -18.99 -15.70 8.74
C PRO A 10 -19.74 -14.37 8.58
N ASP A 11 -21.06 -14.40 8.81
CA ASP A 11 -21.84 -13.18 8.95
C ASP A 11 -21.37 -12.42 10.20
N TYR A 12 -21.29 -11.10 10.13
CA TYR A 12 -20.90 -10.30 11.28
C TYR A 12 -21.51 -8.90 11.26
N ARG A 13 -21.61 -8.32 12.46
CA ARG A 13 -21.96 -6.92 12.67
C ARG A 13 -20.91 -6.28 13.56
N THR A 14 -20.34 -5.17 13.10
CA THR A 14 -19.40 -4.36 13.86
C THR A 14 -20.03 -3.01 14.17
N ALA A 15 -19.93 -2.59 15.43
CA ALA A 15 -20.27 -1.25 15.89
C ALA A 15 -19.06 -0.67 16.62
N GLY A 16 -18.86 0.65 16.52
CA GLY A 16 -17.77 1.31 17.22
C GLY A 16 -18.06 2.79 17.43
N ALA A 17 -17.36 3.35 18.40
CA ALA A 17 -17.39 4.77 18.72
C ALA A 17 -15.96 5.26 18.95
N SER A 18 -15.74 6.54 18.71
CA SER A 18 -14.42 7.13 18.86
C SER A 18 -14.49 8.58 19.29
N LEU A 19 -13.57 8.97 20.17
CA LEU A 19 -13.35 10.36 20.56
C LEU A 19 -11.93 10.74 20.15
N TRP A 20 -11.75 11.91 19.54
CA TRP A 20 -10.44 12.38 19.10
C TRP A 20 -10.30 13.89 19.27
N ALA A 21 -9.06 14.32 19.42
CA ALA A 21 -8.66 15.71 19.42
C ALA A 21 -7.32 15.84 18.69
N MET A 22 -7.14 16.96 17.99
CA MET A 22 -5.87 17.31 17.36
C MET A 22 -5.63 18.80 17.53
N GLU A 23 -4.37 19.17 17.69
CA GLU A 23 -3.93 20.55 17.79
C GLU A 23 -2.72 20.75 16.88
N ARG A 24 -2.74 21.86 16.14
CA ARG A 24 -1.62 22.28 15.30
C ARG A 24 -1.20 23.67 15.71
N TRP A 25 0.02 23.79 16.18
CA TRP A 25 0.59 25.06 16.59
C TRP A 25 1.63 25.54 15.57
N ARG A 26 1.37 26.72 15.00
CA ARG A 26 2.28 27.43 14.12
C ARG A 26 2.27 28.92 14.47
N ARG A 27 3.44 29.51 14.68
CA ARG A 27 3.57 30.94 14.97
C ARG A 27 4.54 31.62 14.01
N PHE A 28 4.03 32.37 13.03
CA PHE A 28 4.90 33.17 12.18
C PHE A 28 5.59 34.30 12.98
N PRO A 29 6.89 34.62 12.73
CA PRO A 29 7.79 34.09 11.71
C PRO A 29 8.65 32.88 12.14
N ASN A 30 8.30 32.19 13.23
CA ASN A 30 9.04 31.03 13.72
C ASN A 30 9.03 29.90 12.66
N PRO A 31 10.19 29.32 12.27
CA PRO A 31 10.26 28.22 11.33
C PRO A 31 9.66 26.91 11.84
N TRP A 32 9.37 26.81 13.14
CA TRP A 32 8.80 25.62 13.75
C TRP A 32 7.28 25.58 13.69
N GLU A 33 6.77 24.40 13.38
CA GLU A 33 5.38 24.02 13.48
C GLU A 33 5.27 22.65 14.16
N PHE A 34 4.28 22.49 15.02
CA PHE A 34 4.09 21.31 15.84
C PHE A 34 2.66 20.79 15.68
N GLU A 35 2.51 19.48 15.60
CA GLU A 35 1.22 18.80 15.48
C GLU A 35 1.10 17.72 16.55
N PHE A 36 -0.03 17.70 17.25
CA PHE A 36 -0.33 16.67 18.24
C PHE A 36 -1.74 16.15 18.01
N GLY A 37 -1.93 14.86 18.21
CA GLY A 37 -3.22 14.21 18.06
C GLY A 37 -3.38 13.06 19.02
N ALA A 38 -4.59 12.87 19.53
CA ALA A 38 -4.96 11.71 20.33
C ALA A 38 -6.37 11.24 19.95
N ARG A 39 -6.57 9.93 19.98
CA ARG A 39 -7.85 9.30 19.65
C ARG A 39 -8.03 8.06 20.50
N TYR A 40 -9.21 7.91 21.10
CA TYR A 40 -9.65 6.65 21.70
C TYR A 40 -10.71 6.02 20.82
N ASP A 41 -10.57 4.73 20.55
CA ASP A 41 -11.52 3.94 19.79
C ASP A 41 -12.04 2.80 20.67
N TYR A 42 -13.35 2.52 20.57
CA TYR A 42 -13.97 1.30 21.06
C TYR A 42 -14.71 0.61 19.92
N ARG A 43 -14.50 -0.68 19.75
CA ARG A 43 -15.11 -1.50 18.70
C ARG A 43 -15.66 -2.79 19.30
N ARG A 44 -16.86 -3.17 18.86
CA ARG A 44 -17.55 -4.40 19.23
C ARG A 44 -18.01 -5.11 17.96
N THR A 45 -17.64 -6.37 17.81
CA THR A 45 -17.99 -7.20 16.66
C THR A 45 -18.68 -8.47 17.14
N SER A 46 -19.90 -8.71 16.66
CA SER A 46 -20.60 -9.99 16.80
C SER A 46 -20.46 -10.76 15.50
N ALA A 47 -19.87 -11.94 15.54
CA ALA A 47 -19.75 -12.85 14.40
C ALA A 47 -20.63 -14.08 14.64
N THR A 48 -21.46 -14.42 13.66
CA THR A 48 -22.40 -15.54 13.69
C THR A 48 -22.24 -16.41 12.45
N THR A 49 -22.21 -17.73 12.61
CA THR A 49 -22.38 -18.69 11.50
C THR A 49 -23.69 -19.43 11.63
N SER A 50 -24.39 -19.64 10.52
CA SER A 50 -25.53 -20.55 10.41
C SER A 50 -25.10 -21.85 9.74
N GLY A 51 -25.06 -22.99 10.43
CA GLY A 51 -24.61 -24.26 9.83
C GLY A 51 -24.70 -25.51 10.72
N SER A 52 -24.39 -26.69 10.17
CA SER A 52 -24.69 -27.98 10.80
C SER A 52 -23.63 -28.53 11.78
N LEU A 53 -22.41 -27.98 11.86
CA LEU A 53 -21.31 -28.66 12.56
C LEU A 53 -20.42 -27.82 13.49
N SER A 54 -20.78 -26.57 13.78
CA SER A 54 -20.23 -25.74 14.88
C SER A 54 -20.63 -24.29 14.63
N ASN A 55 -21.58 -23.76 15.40
CA ASN A 55 -21.93 -22.34 15.29
C ASN A 55 -20.84 -21.52 15.97
N ILE A 56 -20.19 -20.63 15.22
CA ILE A 56 -19.52 -19.46 15.79
C ILE A 56 -20.64 -18.52 16.21
N ASP A 57 -20.83 -18.33 17.49
CA ASP A 57 -21.55 -17.19 18.06
C ASP A 57 -20.56 -16.53 19.01
N THR A 58 -19.86 -15.52 18.51
CA THR A 58 -18.73 -14.92 19.23
C THR A 58 -18.85 -13.42 19.23
N LEU A 59 -18.70 -12.86 20.42
CA LEU A 59 -18.64 -11.43 20.64
C LEU A 59 -17.21 -11.04 21.01
N VAL A 60 -16.54 -10.30 20.12
CA VAL A 60 -15.23 -9.71 20.40
C VAL A 60 -15.37 -8.21 20.57
N HIS A 61 -14.60 -7.65 21.49
CA HIS A 61 -14.56 -6.21 21.71
C HIS A 61 -13.13 -5.77 22.00
N PHE A 62 -12.79 -4.60 21.51
CA PHE A 62 -11.47 -4.03 21.67
C PHE A 62 -11.59 -2.52 21.87
N GLY A 63 -10.70 -1.96 22.69
CA GLY A 63 -10.58 -0.52 22.84
C GLY A 63 -9.15 -0.12 23.16
N SER A 64 -8.68 0.96 22.54
CA SER A 64 -7.35 1.48 22.81
C SER A 64 -7.18 2.91 22.31
N ILE A 65 -6.07 3.50 22.73
CA ILE A 65 -5.67 4.86 22.37
C ILE A 65 -4.67 4.82 21.20
N SER A 66 -4.80 5.81 20.32
CA SER A 66 -3.79 6.18 19.32
C SER A 66 -3.35 7.61 19.59
N ALA A 67 -2.08 7.91 19.34
CA ALA A 67 -1.53 9.24 19.54
C ALA A 67 -0.49 9.56 18.45
N THR A 68 -0.41 10.82 18.05
CA THR A 68 0.53 11.31 17.05
C THR A 68 1.22 12.57 17.55
N ALA A 69 2.51 12.69 17.28
CA ALA A 69 3.30 13.89 17.49
C ALA A 69 4.14 14.16 16.24
N GLY A 70 4.09 15.39 15.75
CA GLY A 70 4.75 15.85 14.54
C GLY A 70 5.48 17.16 14.75
N VAL A 71 6.64 17.29 14.13
CA VAL A 71 7.41 18.53 14.08
C VAL A 71 7.77 18.83 12.64
N ILE A 72 7.46 20.04 12.20
CA ILE A 72 7.82 20.57 10.88
C ILE A 72 8.77 21.74 11.09
N TYR A 73 9.92 21.69 10.41
CA TYR A 73 10.87 22.79 10.36
C TYR A 73 10.92 23.37 8.94
N HIS A 74 10.65 24.66 8.82
CA HIS A 74 10.74 25.39 7.58
C HIS A 74 12.11 26.07 7.44
N PHE A 75 12.97 25.58 6.54
CA PHE A 75 14.25 26.22 6.21
C PHE A 75 14.07 27.48 5.34
N GLY A 76 12.84 27.78 4.95
CA GLY A 76 12.45 28.93 4.14
C GLY A 76 11.08 28.71 3.51
N LYS A 77 10.79 29.41 2.41
CA LYS A 77 9.50 29.30 1.70
C LYS A 77 9.30 27.95 1.00
N TYR A 78 10.39 27.27 0.63
CA TYR A 78 10.36 26.18 -0.34
C TYR A 78 10.85 24.84 0.20
N LEU A 79 11.58 24.81 1.32
CA LEU A 79 12.19 23.61 1.88
C LEU A 79 11.68 23.41 3.31
N SER A 80 11.18 22.21 3.58
CA SER A 80 10.80 21.79 4.93
C SER A 80 11.23 20.37 5.24
N ALA A 81 11.52 20.11 6.50
CA ALA A 81 11.65 18.76 7.04
C ALA A 81 10.52 18.50 8.03
N THR A 82 9.93 17.31 7.97
CA THR A 82 8.84 16.87 8.83
C THR A 82 9.24 15.57 9.49
N LEU A 83 9.27 15.55 10.82
CA LEU A 83 9.41 14.33 11.62
C LEU A 83 8.06 14.03 12.26
N ASN A 84 7.48 12.87 11.96
CA ASN A 84 6.22 12.41 12.54
C ASN A 84 6.44 11.10 13.28
N SER A 85 5.85 10.97 14.45
CA SER A 85 5.77 9.72 15.20
C SER A 85 4.33 9.46 15.64
N GLY A 86 3.86 8.24 15.48
CA GLY A 86 2.50 7.83 15.76
C GLY A 86 2.45 6.46 16.41
N TYR A 87 1.77 6.38 17.55
CA TYR A 87 1.33 5.12 18.14
C TYR A 87 -0.11 4.84 17.70
N ALA A 88 -0.34 3.68 17.10
CA ALA A 88 -1.65 3.26 16.63
C ALA A 88 -1.90 1.80 16.99
N TRP A 89 -3.16 1.40 16.94
CA TRP A 89 -3.56 0.02 17.16
C TRP A 89 -4.62 -0.41 16.14
N ARG A 90 -4.70 -1.70 15.87
CA ARG A 90 -5.70 -2.27 14.96
C ARG A 90 -6.22 -3.59 15.53
N PRO A 91 -7.53 -3.71 15.82
CA PRO A 91 -8.09 -5.00 16.20
C PRO A 91 -8.07 -5.96 15.01
N PRO A 92 -8.01 -7.28 15.26
CA PRO A 92 -8.17 -8.28 14.20
C PRO A 92 -9.51 -8.12 13.49
N HIS A 93 -9.50 -8.23 12.18
CA HIS A 93 -10.70 -8.30 11.35
C HIS A 93 -11.32 -9.69 11.38
N VAL A 94 -12.61 -9.78 11.02
CA VAL A 94 -13.37 -11.04 11.07
C VAL A 94 -12.80 -12.10 10.13
N ASN A 95 -12.26 -11.72 8.97
CA ASN A 95 -11.54 -12.63 8.09
C ASN A 95 -10.26 -13.19 8.76
N GLU A 96 -9.49 -12.35 9.45
CA GLU A 96 -8.28 -12.78 10.16
C GLU A 96 -8.60 -13.75 11.30
N LEU A 97 -9.74 -13.54 11.99
CA LEU A 97 -10.18 -14.40 13.09
C LEU A 97 -10.84 -15.69 12.63
N PHE A 98 -11.68 -15.64 11.59
CA PHE A 98 -12.67 -16.68 11.33
C PHE A 98 -12.78 -17.12 9.87
N ALA A 99 -11.96 -16.60 8.94
CA ALA A 99 -11.96 -17.11 7.57
C ALA A 99 -11.68 -18.62 7.58
N ARG A 100 -12.39 -19.41 6.77
CA ARG A 100 -12.08 -20.84 6.63
C ARG A 100 -12.64 -21.39 5.33
N GLY A 101 -11.84 -21.27 4.27
CA GLY A 101 -12.25 -21.77 2.97
C GLY A 101 -11.46 -21.19 1.82
N VAL A 102 -12.00 -21.38 0.61
CA VAL A 102 -11.37 -20.88 -0.62
C VAL A 102 -11.68 -19.40 -0.80
N HIS A 103 -10.62 -18.59 -0.90
CA HIS A 103 -10.69 -17.21 -1.34
C HIS A 103 -10.57 -17.16 -2.87
N HIS A 104 -11.72 -17.15 -3.55
CA HIS A 104 -11.78 -17.22 -5.02
C HIS A 104 -11.00 -16.12 -5.74
N GLY A 105 -10.99 -14.90 -5.20
CA GLY A 105 -10.26 -13.77 -5.78
C GLY A 105 -8.74 -13.91 -5.71
N ALA A 106 -8.22 -14.68 -4.75
CA ALA A 106 -6.79 -14.95 -4.60
C ALA A 106 -6.40 -16.35 -5.10
N GLY A 107 -7.36 -17.26 -5.30
CA GLY A 107 -7.08 -18.65 -5.63
C GLY A 107 -6.29 -19.35 -4.52
N THR A 108 -6.61 -19.06 -3.25
CA THR A 108 -5.95 -19.59 -2.05
C THR A 108 -6.97 -20.24 -1.13
N TYR A 109 -6.52 -21.14 -0.25
CA TYR A 109 -7.29 -21.58 0.91
C TYR A 109 -6.81 -20.81 2.13
N GLU A 110 -7.69 -20.03 2.75
CA GLU A 110 -7.37 -19.19 3.90
C GLU A 110 -8.00 -19.74 5.19
N GLN A 111 -7.23 -19.69 6.27
CA GLN A 111 -7.70 -20.06 7.61
C GLN A 111 -7.36 -18.97 8.64
N GLY A 112 -8.38 -18.45 9.30
CA GLY A 112 -8.32 -17.51 10.39
C GLY A 112 -7.90 -18.15 11.71
N ARG A 113 -7.58 -17.28 12.67
CA ARG A 113 -7.09 -17.65 13.99
C ARG A 113 -7.85 -16.86 15.08
N PRO A 114 -8.80 -17.49 15.81
CA PRO A 114 -9.69 -16.76 16.74
C PRO A 114 -9.03 -16.09 17.94
N ASP A 115 -7.83 -16.51 18.31
CA ASP A 115 -7.05 -16.04 19.47
C ASP A 115 -6.12 -14.86 19.16
N LEU A 116 -6.24 -14.24 17.98
CA LEU A 116 -5.44 -13.06 17.61
C LEU A 116 -5.72 -11.88 18.55
N SER A 117 -4.65 -11.18 18.92
CA SER A 117 -4.69 -9.92 19.68
C SER A 117 -4.65 -8.69 18.75
N PRO A 118 -5.01 -7.48 19.21
CA PRO A 118 -4.82 -6.27 18.42
C PRO A 118 -3.35 -5.95 18.14
N GLU A 119 -3.06 -5.60 16.89
CA GLU A 119 -1.76 -5.05 16.48
C GLU A 119 -1.52 -3.71 17.17
N LYS A 120 -0.27 -3.44 17.55
CA LYS A 120 0.15 -2.15 18.11
C LYS A 120 1.37 -1.64 17.36
N ALA A 121 1.21 -0.57 16.62
CA ALA A 121 2.23 -0.02 15.74
C ALA A 121 2.80 1.28 16.30
N LEU A 122 4.12 1.38 16.38
CA LEU A 122 4.84 2.64 16.53
C LEU A 122 5.51 2.97 15.20
N ASN A 123 4.94 3.93 14.48
CA ASN A 123 5.46 4.43 13.23
C ASN A 123 6.22 5.73 13.45
N THR A 124 7.44 5.84 12.92
CA THR A 124 8.18 7.09 12.84
C THR A 124 8.60 7.33 11.40
N SER A 125 8.41 8.55 10.90
CA SER A 125 8.78 8.94 9.54
C SER A 125 9.44 10.30 9.50
N LEU A 126 10.44 10.43 8.64
CA LEU A 126 11.14 11.67 8.32
C LEU A 126 10.91 11.98 6.85
N SER A 127 10.33 13.14 6.56
CA SER A 127 10.07 13.61 5.21
C SER A 127 10.81 14.91 4.94
N ILE A 128 11.47 15.01 3.79
CA ILE A 128 12.07 16.25 3.28
C ILE A 128 11.29 16.64 2.03
N SER A 129 10.75 17.86 2.02
CA SER A 129 9.94 18.40 0.94
C SER A 129 10.58 19.67 0.38
N LEU A 130 10.78 19.68 -0.94
CA LEU A 130 11.24 20.83 -1.71
C LEU A 130 10.20 21.19 -2.77
N GLN A 131 9.51 22.31 -2.56
CA GLN A 131 8.45 22.82 -3.43
C GLN A 131 8.82 24.21 -3.94
N LYS A 132 9.10 24.33 -5.24
CA LYS A 132 9.23 25.58 -6.01
C LYS A 132 8.34 25.48 -7.24
N GLU A 133 8.11 26.59 -7.95
CA GLU A 133 7.20 26.66 -9.11
C GLU A 133 7.34 25.51 -10.13
N ARG A 134 8.56 25.02 -10.39
CA ARG A 134 8.82 23.92 -11.35
C ARG A 134 9.49 22.70 -10.73
N LEU A 135 9.69 22.68 -9.41
CA LEU A 135 10.40 21.62 -8.70
C LEU A 135 9.53 21.15 -7.54
N ASP A 136 9.09 19.91 -7.60
CA ASP A 136 8.33 19.25 -6.53
C ASP A 136 9.02 17.92 -6.26
N VAL A 137 9.64 17.82 -5.08
CA VAL A 137 10.35 16.62 -4.63
C VAL A 137 10.03 16.38 -3.18
N MET A 138 9.54 15.18 -2.88
CA MET A 138 9.35 14.70 -1.52
C MET A 138 10.04 13.36 -1.36
N LEU A 139 10.90 13.26 -0.36
CA LEU A 139 11.56 12.02 0.06
C LEU A 139 11.14 11.70 1.49
N THR A 140 10.67 10.48 1.71
CA THR A 140 10.20 10.02 3.01
C THR A 140 10.93 8.73 3.40
N LEU A 141 11.51 8.73 4.59
CA LEU A 141 12.01 7.54 5.27
C LEU A 141 11.01 7.17 6.36
N TYR A 142 10.72 5.89 6.53
CA TYR A 142 9.83 5.43 7.59
C TYR A 142 10.33 4.16 8.23
N HIS A 143 10.04 4.02 9.51
CA HIS A 143 10.30 2.84 10.33
C HIS A 143 9.05 2.58 11.18
N ASN A 144 8.49 1.40 11.07
CA ASN A 144 7.28 0.99 11.75
C ASN A 144 7.54 -0.30 12.52
N ARG A 145 7.55 -0.24 13.85
CA ARG A 145 7.63 -1.41 14.70
C ARG A 145 6.23 -1.79 15.15
N ILE A 146 5.78 -2.97 14.75
CA ILE A 146 4.44 -3.47 15.03
C ILE A 146 4.56 -4.67 15.97
N ARG A 147 3.98 -4.55 17.15
CA ARG A 147 3.78 -5.69 18.03
C ARG A 147 2.51 -6.42 17.63
N ASP A 148 2.55 -7.73 17.77
CA ASP A 148 1.42 -8.60 17.45
C ASP A 148 0.96 -8.42 15.99
N PHE A 149 1.87 -8.21 15.03
CA PHE A 149 1.54 -8.04 13.60
C PHE A 149 0.87 -9.28 13.04
N ILE A 150 -0.33 -9.12 12.46
CA ILE A 150 -1.14 -10.17 11.88
C ILE A 150 -0.80 -10.28 10.40
N TYR A 151 -0.39 -11.47 9.96
CA TYR A 151 -0.01 -11.71 8.57
C TYR A 151 -0.56 -13.04 8.07
N LEU A 152 -0.63 -13.15 6.75
CA LEU A 152 -1.06 -14.34 6.06
C LEU A 152 0.16 -15.21 5.77
N ASP A 153 0.31 -16.28 6.54
CA ASP A 153 1.46 -17.18 6.54
C ASP A 153 1.30 -18.29 5.48
N PRO A 154 2.12 -18.29 4.41
CA PRO A 154 2.04 -19.30 3.36
C PRO A 154 2.49 -20.67 3.89
N GLN A 155 1.68 -21.69 3.66
CA GLN A 155 1.99 -23.05 4.08
C GLN A 155 2.61 -23.86 2.94
N ASN A 156 3.48 -24.82 3.29
CA ASN A 156 4.10 -25.75 2.33
C ASN A 156 3.18 -26.91 1.93
N THR A 157 1.87 -26.66 1.82
CA THR A 157 0.87 -27.67 1.49
C THR A 157 -0.28 -27.08 0.66
N PHE A 158 -0.97 -27.97 -0.04
CA PHE A 158 -2.22 -27.66 -0.72
C PHE A 158 -3.39 -28.28 0.04
N ILE A 159 -4.50 -27.56 0.10
CA ILE A 159 -5.77 -28.09 0.62
C ILE A 159 -6.64 -28.48 -0.56
N LEU A 160 -6.99 -29.76 -0.61
CA LEU A 160 -7.92 -30.29 -1.60
C LEU A 160 -9.35 -30.02 -1.15
N THR A 161 -10.13 -29.39 -2.02
CA THR A 161 -11.55 -29.14 -1.83
C THR A 161 -12.34 -29.70 -3.01
N VAL A 162 -13.67 -29.71 -2.92
CA VAL A 162 -14.55 -30.05 -4.06
C VAL A 162 -14.38 -29.11 -5.27
N ARG A 163 -13.71 -27.97 -5.10
CA ARG A 163 -13.45 -26.96 -6.13
C ARG A 163 -12.03 -27.03 -6.72
N GLY A 164 -11.20 -27.97 -6.25
CA GLY A 164 -9.79 -28.11 -6.66
C GLY A 164 -8.81 -28.02 -5.50
N ALA A 165 -7.52 -28.07 -5.82
CA ALA A 165 -6.41 -27.92 -4.87
C ALA A 165 -5.94 -26.47 -4.82
N PHE A 166 -5.85 -25.91 -3.62
CA PHE A 166 -5.48 -24.51 -3.40
C PHE A 166 -4.30 -24.41 -2.43
N PRO A 167 -3.33 -23.50 -2.66
CA PRO A 167 -2.24 -23.25 -1.71
C PRO A 167 -2.82 -22.75 -0.39
N ALA A 168 -2.33 -23.29 0.72
CA ALA A 168 -2.81 -22.95 2.05
C ALA A 168 -2.11 -21.71 2.62
N TYR A 169 -2.90 -20.89 3.29
CA TYR A 169 -2.49 -19.64 3.91
C TYR A 169 -3.19 -19.46 5.24
N PHE A 170 -2.45 -19.44 6.33
CA PHE A 170 -3.02 -19.36 7.67
C PHE A 170 -2.68 -18.01 8.31
N TYR A 171 -3.64 -17.40 8.99
CA TYR A 171 -3.38 -16.17 9.73
C TYR A 171 -2.50 -16.48 10.95
N ALA A 172 -1.37 -15.79 11.02
CA ALA A 172 -0.40 -15.88 12.11
C ALA A 172 -0.14 -14.49 12.70
N GLN A 173 0.55 -14.46 13.84
CA GLN A 173 0.90 -13.23 14.53
C GLN A 173 2.33 -13.29 15.05
N SER A 174 3.08 -12.20 14.89
CA SER A 174 4.45 -12.05 15.40
C SER A 174 4.78 -10.57 15.54
N ASP A 175 5.77 -10.22 16.35
CA ASP A 175 6.35 -8.88 16.26
C ASP A 175 7.01 -8.69 14.90
N ALA A 176 6.89 -7.50 14.32
CA ALA A 176 7.40 -7.18 13.01
C ALA A 176 7.96 -5.76 12.90
N VAL A 177 8.85 -5.57 11.94
CA VAL A 177 9.37 -4.26 11.54
C VAL A 177 9.13 -4.09 10.05
N LEU A 178 8.48 -2.98 9.68
CA LEU A 178 8.35 -2.53 8.31
C LEU A 178 9.06 -1.18 8.17
N GLN A 179 10.04 -1.11 7.28
CA GLN A 179 10.80 0.11 7.07
C GLN A 179 11.12 0.30 5.61
N GLY A 180 11.31 1.56 5.21
CA GLY A 180 11.51 1.84 3.81
C GLY A 180 11.76 3.29 3.48
N LEU A 181 11.86 3.49 2.17
CA LEU A 181 12.09 4.78 1.54
C LEU A 181 11.05 4.94 0.44
N GLU A 182 10.34 6.05 0.47
CA GLU A 182 9.42 6.44 -0.58
C GLU A 182 9.80 7.80 -1.15
N LYS A 183 9.77 7.88 -2.48
CA LYS A 183 9.81 9.11 -3.24
C LYS A 183 8.58 9.13 -4.14
N LYS A 184 7.52 9.80 -3.68
CA LYS A 184 6.19 9.74 -4.32
C LYS A 184 6.18 10.35 -5.72
N ASN A 185 6.70 11.57 -5.86
CA ASN A 185 6.92 12.26 -7.13
C ASN A 185 8.19 13.11 -7.01
N ALA A 186 9.07 13.01 -8.00
CA ALA A 186 9.99 14.10 -8.31
C ALA A 186 9.78 14.53 -9.75
N SER A 187 9.65 15.83 -9.95
CA SER A 187 9.73 16.47 -11.26
C SER A 187 10.87 17.48 -11.24
N LEU A 188 11.94 17.17 -11.96
CA LEU A 188 13.16 17.97 -12.03
C LEU A 188 13.27 18.62 -13.43
N PRO A 189 13.06 19.94 -13.56
CA PRO A 189 13.23 20.61 -14.84
C PRO A 189 14.72 20.66 -15.18
N PHE A 190 15.10 20.17 -16.35
CA PHE A 190 16.52 20.16 -16.78
C PHE A 190 16.77 20.92 -18.10
N ALA A 191 15.72 21.20 -18.87
CA ALA A 191 15.78 22.05 -20.06
C ALA A 191 14.44 22.78 -20.25
N LYS A 192 14.40 23.75 -21.18
CA LYS A 192 13.16 24.44 -21.54
C LYS A 192 12.13 23.40 -21.96
N ASN A 193 10.96 23.42 -21.32
CA ASN A 193 9.83 22.52 -21.58
C ASN A 193 10.07 21.04 -21.21
N TRP A 194 11.21 20.67 -20.61
CA TRP A 194 11.51 19.28 -20.25
C TRP A 194 11.72 19.10 -18.74
N SER A 195 11.09 18.06 -18.20
CA SER A 195 11.34 17.59 -16.85
C SER A 195 11.67 16.10 -16.83
N LEU A 196 12.57 15.73 -15.92
CA LEU A 196 12.82 14.36 -15.51
C LEU A 196 11.81 14.02 -14.41
N GLU A 197 11.03 12.96 -14.60
CA GLU A 197 10.12 12.44 -13.60
C GLU A 197 10.68 11.17 -12.98
N ALA A 198 10.56 11.01 -11.66
CA ALA A 198 10.94 9.78 -10.98
C ALA A 198 10.11 9.48 -9.74
N ARG A 199 9.83 8.20 -9.51
CA ARG A 199 9.21 7.64 -8.30
C ARG A 199 10.01 6.44 -7.81
N ILE A 200 10.16 6.31 -6.52
CA ILE A 200 10.91 5.19 -5.91
C ILE A 200 10.08 4.67 -4.73
N SER A 201 9.93 3.36 -4.63
CA SER A 201 9.33 2.68 -3.49
C SER A 201 10.19 1.49 -3.11
N LEU A 202 10.80 1.55 -1.92
CA LEU A 202 11.60 0.50 -1.31
C LEU A 202 10.97 0.17 0.05
N LEU A 203 10.71 -1.11 0.30
CA LEU A 203 10.13 -1.58 1.56
C LEU A 203 10.83 -2.87 1.99
N ARG A 204 11.16 -2.96 3.28
CA ARG A 204 11.68 -4.15 3.94
C ARG A 204 10.75 -4.46 5.09
N GLY A 205 10.26 -5.69 5.14
CA GLY A 205 9.37 -6.17 6.19
C GLY A 205 9.90 -7.49 6.72
N TYR A 206 10.14 -7.57 8.03
CA TYR A 206 10.61 -8.80 8.67
C TYR A 206 9.89 -9.02 9.99
N ARG A 207 9.65 -10.28 10.34
CA ARG A 207 9.16 -10.73 11.63
C ARG A 207 10.34 -10.98 12.57
N LEU A 208 10.16 -10.65 13.85
CA LEU A 208 11.11 -10.97 14.91
C LEU A 208 10.75 -12.35 15.46
N LEU A 209 11.65 -13.31 15.28
CA LEU A 209 11.49 -14.66 15.82
C LEU A 209 11.83 -14.61 17.31
N ALA A 210 10.98 -15.21 18.14
CA ALA A 210 11.39 -15.50 19.52
C ALA A 210 12.54 -16.52 19.48
N ASP A 211 13.50 -16.41 20.40
CA ASP A 211 14.56 -17.41 20.58
C ASP A 211 13.95 -18.80 20.78
N SER A 212 13.80 -19.55 19.69
CA SER A 212 13.35 -20.93 19.69
C SER A 212 14.56 -21.81 19.44
N LEU A 213 14.73 -22.84 20.26
CA LEU A 213 15.86 -23.77 20.22
C LEU A 213 15.99 -24.55 18.89
N GLU A 214 15.02 -24.42 17.97
CA GLU A 214 14.89 -25.22 16.75
C GLU A 214 15.15 -24.45 15.44
N THR A 215 15.31 -23.13 15.47
CA THR A 215 15.58 -22.32 14.26
C THR A 215 17.09 -22.05 14.10
N PRO A 216 17.75 -22.52 13.01
CA PRO A 216 19.15 -22.24 12.79
C PRO A 216 19.37 -20.77 12.40
N ALA A 217 20.20 -20.06 13.19
CA ALA A 217 21.15 -19.02 12.79
C ALA A 217 20.78 -17.92 11.77
N ASN A 218 19.52 -17.47 11.68
CA ASN A 218 19.19 -16.20 11.02
C ASN A 218 18.89 -15.11 12.06
N ASP A 219 19.89 -14.54 12.74
CA ASP A 219 19.85 -13.30 13.57
C ASP A 219 18.57 -12.99 14.40
N GLY A 220 17.76 -13.99 14.76
CA GLY A 220 16.42 -13.82 15.33
C GLY A 220 15.36 -13.20 14.40
N GLN A 221 15.52 -13.23 13.08
CA GLN A 221 14.65 -12.54 12.11
C GLN A 221 14.33 -13.39 10.88
N ASP A 222 13.12 -13.21 10.32
CA ASP A 222 12.69 -13.82 9.06
C ASP A 222 11.88 -12.82 8.22
N TRP A 223 11.89 -12.94 6.90
CA TRP A 223 11.18 -12.02 6.02
C TRP A 223 9.66 -12.20 6.16
N LEU A 224 8.92 -11.10 6.10
CA LEU A 224 7.47 -11.19 6.01
C LEU A 224 7.03 -11.68 4.63
N PRO A 225 5.99 -12.52 4.53
CA PRO A 225 5.41 -12.87 3.25
C PRO A 225 4.71 -11.65 2.62
N LEU A 226 4.48 -11.71 1.31
CA LEU A 226 3.69 -10.72 0.57
C LEU A 226 4.20 -9.27 0.71
N MET A 227 5.50 -9.09 0.93
CA MET A 227 6.14 -7.78 0.86
C MET A 227 6.40 -7.36 -0.59
N PRO A 228 6.14 -6.09 -0.98
CA PRO A 228 6.31 -5.64 -2.35
C PRO A 228 7.76 -5.70 -2.81
N VAL A 229 7.93 -5.78 -4.12
CA VAL A 229 9.23 -5.62 -4.78
C VAL A 229 9.69 -4.17 -4.75
N ASP A 230 11.00 -3.97 -4.87
CA ASP A 230 11.55 -2.64 -5.13
C ASP A 230 11.05 -2.15 -6.48
N ARG A 231 10.46 -0.95 -6.50
CA ARG A 231 9.91 -0.35 -7.70
C ARG A 231 10.50 1.03 -7.96
N ILE A 232 10.92 1.24 -9.20
CA ILE A 232 11.46 2.50 -9.67
C ILE A 232 10.69 2.89 -10.93
N GLN A 233 10.08 4.06 -10.94
CA GLN A 233 9.53 4.68 -12.13
C GLN A 233 10.38 5.88 -12.50
N TYR A 234 10.69 6.04 -13.78
CA TYR A 234 11.53 7.13 -14.25
C TYR A 234 11.22 7.45 -15.71
N GLY A 235 11.37 8.70 -16.09
CA GLY A 235 11.04 9.10 -17.44
C GLY A 235 11.16 10.58 -17.70
N LEU A 236 10.72 10.97 -18.88
CA LEU A 236 10.79 12.34 -19.37
C LEU A 236 9.38 12.84 -19.62
N LYS A 237 9.12 14.08 -19.22
CA LYS A 237 7.93 14.82 -19.60
C LYS A 237 8.35 16.07 -20.35
N TRP A 238 7.80 16.20 -21.56
CA TRP A 238 7.83 17.42 -22.34
C TRP A 238 6.50 18.14 -22.18
N SER A 239 6.52 19.43 -21.81
CA SER A 239 5.33 20.26 -21.64
C SER A 239 5.47 21.54 -22.45
N LEU A 240 4.54 21.81 -23.37
CA LEU A 240 4.50 23.10 -24.06
C LEU A 240 3.77 24.13 -23.19
N GLY A 241 4.19 25.39 -23.30
CA GLY A 241 3.53 26.54 -22.69
C GLY A 241 3.22 27.61 -23.73
N GLY A 242 2.32 28.54 -23.38
CA GLY A 242 1.81 29.62 -24.23
C GLY A 242 0.28 29.60 -24.31
N GLN A 243 -0.38 30.72 -24.64
CA GLN A 243 -1.86 30.81 -24.56
C GLN A 243 -2.61 29.72 -25.34
N ALA A 244 -2.05 29.27 -26.47
CA ALA A 244 -2.63 28.20 -27.30
C ALA A 244 -2.20 26.77 -26.92
N ASN A 245 -1.08 26.61 -26.20
CA ASN A 245 -0.48 25.28 -25.91
C ASN A 245 -0.44 24.94 -24.41
N ASP A 246 -1.04 25.79 -23.57
CA ASP A 246 -1.10 25.60 -22.13
C ASP A 246 -1.82 24.29 -21.79
N GLY A 247 -1.14 23.38 -21.09
CA GLY A 247 -1.65 22.04 -20.80
C GLY A 247 -1.32 20.97 -21.85
N THR A 248 -0.54 21.27 -22.90
CA THR A 248 -0.02 20.23 -23.81
C THR A 248 1.18 19.54 -23.21
N PHE A 249 1.17 18.20 -23.19
CA PHE A 249 2.32 17.43 -22.76
C PHE A 249 2.44 16.10 -23.49
N VAL A 250 3.67 15.59 -23.53
CA VAL A 250 4.02 14.21 -23.84
C VAL A 250 4.93 13.70 -22.73
N ARG A 251 4.63 12.52 -22.21
CA ARG A 251 5.38 11.89 -21.14
C ARG A 251 5.68 10.45 -21.50
N LEU A 252 6.93 10.06 -21.36
CA LEU A 252 7.39 8.68 -21.52
C LEU A 252 7.97 8.21 -20.19
N MET A 253 7.43 7.14 -19.63
CA MET A 253 7.83 6.60 -18.31
C MET A 253 8.17 5.12 -18.42
N ALA A 254 9.33 4.73 -17.91
CA ALA A 254 9.64 3.35 -17.60
C ALA A 254 9.22 3.05 -16.16
N ALA A 255 8.61 1.89 -15.92
CA ALA A 255 8.35 1.34 -14.59
C ALA A 255 9.07 0.00 -14.46
N THR A 256 10.07 -0.04 -13.59
CA THR A 256 10.91 -1.21 -13.33
C THR A 256 10.56 -1.81 -11.98
N ALA A 257 10.23 -3.09 -11.97
CA ALA A 257 10.01 -3.90 -10.79
C ALA A 257 11.16 -4.91 -10.68
N LEU A 258 11.89 -4.89 -9.56
CA LEU A 258 12.96 -5.85 -9.32
C LEU A 258 12.38 -7.21 -8.89
N ARG A 259 13.16 -8.28 -9.05
CA ARG A 259 12.77 -9.62 -8.55
C ARG A 259 12.72 -9.60 -7.03
N GLN A 260 11.65 -10.13 -6.43
CA GLN A 260 11.61 -10.30 -4.97
C GLN A 260 12.54 -11.44 -4.56
N THR A 261 13.46 -11.16 -3.65
CA THR A 261 14.37 -12.16 -3.06
C THR A 261 14.23 -12.26 -1.54
N ARG A 262 13.39 -11.40 -0.95
CA ARG A 262 13.18 -11.29 0.50
C ARG A 262 11.82 -11.90 0.81
N ILE A 263 11.80 -13.22 0.86
CA ILE A 263 10.62 -14.04 1.15
C ILE A 263 10.96 -14.97 2.32
N PRO A 264 9.97 -15.35 3.14
CA PRO A 264 10.22 -16.32 4.22
C PRO A 264 10.66 -17.67 3.66
N ASP A 265 11.42 -18.42 4.47
CA ASP A 265 11.88 -19.79 4.15
C ASP A 265 10.69 -20.76 4.04
N GLU A 266 9.69 -20.57 4.91
CA GLU A 266 8.38 -21.20 4.84
C GLU A 266 7.57 -20.50 3.74
N GLY A 267 7.81 -20.87 2.47
CA GLY A 267 7.24 -20.16 1.34
C GLY A 267 6.71 -21.10 0.26
N LEU A 268 5.64 -20.66 -0.42
CA LEU A 268 5.02 -21.34 -1.55
C LEU A 268 6.04 -21.98 -2.51
N LEU A 269 5.68 -23.15 -3.04
CA LEU A 269 6.44 -23.97 -3.99
C LEU A 269 6.87 -23.29 -5.31
N LYS A 270 6.63 -21.99 -5.52
CA LYS A 270 6.98 -21.27 -6.75
C LYS A 270 7.78 -20.00 -6.46
N ASP A 271 8.92 -19.92 -7.15
CA ASP A 271 9.80 -18.76 -7.17
C ASP A 271 9.08 -17.44 -7.50
N ALA A 272 9.58 -16.36 -6.92
CA ALA A 272 9.19 -15.01 -7.30
C ALA A 272 9.44 -14.77 -8.81
N PRO A 273 8.48 -14.13 -9.52
CA PRO A 273 8.64 -13.79 -10.94
C PRO A 273 9.93 -12.99 -11.22
N PRO A 274 10.48 -13.08 -12.44
CA PRO A 274 11.65 -12.29 -12.83
C PRO A 274 11.36 -10.79 -12.79
N ALA A 275 12.43 -9.99 -12.66
CA ALA A 275 12.36 -8.54 -12.80
C ALA A 275 11.87 -8.16 -14.20
N PHE A 276 11.17 -7.03 -14.31
CA PHE A 276 10.66 -6.54 -15.58
C PHE A 276 10.63 -5.01 -15.63
N THR A 277 10.58 -4.48 -16.86
CA THR A 277 10.41 -3.06 -17.12
C THR A 277 9.33 -2.84 -18.18
N THR A 278 8.26 -2.15 -17.83
CA THR A 278 7.24 -1.69 -18.79
C THR A 278 7.48 -0.24 -19.16
N ILE A 279 7.25 0.13 -20.41
CA ILE A 279 7.27 1.53 -20.87
C ILE A 279 5.83 1.99 -21.06
N GLY A 280 5.50 3.19 -20.58
CA GLY A 280 4.22 3.85 -20.79
C GLY A 280 4.40 5.20 -21.47
N LEU A 281 3.43 5.59 -22.29
CA LEU A 281 3.36 6.88 -22.96
C LEU A 281 2.04 7.56 -22.58
N ASP A 282 2.12 8.78 -22.07
CA ASP A 282 0.95 9.64 -21.90
C ASP A 282 1.11 10.88 -22.77
N ALA A 283 0.08 11.25 -23.51
CA ALA A 283 0.01 12.53 -24.19
C ALA A 283 -1.32 13.20 -23.87
N GLY A 284 -1.33 14.52 -23.81
CA GLY A 284 -2.57 15.24 -23.56
C GLY A 284 -2.50 16.69 -23.97
N HIS A 285 -3.68 17.28 -24.17
CA HIS A 285 -3.87 18.69 -24.47
C HIS A 285 -5.15 19.21 -23.81
N THR A 286 -5.10 20.43 -23.30
CA THR A 286 -6.25 21.10 -22.70
C THR A 286 -6.73 22.23 -23.60
N PHE A 287 -7.87 22.03 -24.24
CA PHE A 287 -8.55 23.06 -25.03
C PHE A 287 -9.35 23.99 -24.10
N ARG A 288 -9.02 25.28 -24.09
CA ARG A 288 -9.86 26.29 -23.44
C ARG A 288 -11.04 26.64 -24.36
N LEU A 289 -12.26 26.51 -23.86
CA LEU A 289 -13.49 26.68 -24.64
C LEU A 289 -14.17 28.01 -24.29
N GLY A 290 -13.98 29.03 -25.13
CA GLY A 290 -14.55 30.35 -24.95
C GLY A 290 -14.01 31.09 -23.71
N THR A 291 -14.76 32.07 -23.22
CA THR A 291 -14.38 32.93 -22.07
C THR A 291 -14.96 32.47 -20.74
N SER A 292 -15.87 31.47 -20.75
CA SER A 292 -16.65 31.03 -19.58
C SER A 292 -15.90 30.09 -18.63
N GLY A 293 -14.57 30.07 -18.66
CA GLY A 293 -13.76 29.16 -17.84
C GLY A 293 -13.90 27.67 -18.17
N ARG A 294 -14.58 27.30 -19.26
CA ARG A 294 -14.75 25.91 -19.69
C ARG A 294 -13.47 25.38 -20.31
N SER A 295 -13.17 24.11 -20.06
CA SER A 295 -12.05 23.43 -20.72
C SER A 295 -12.37 21.98 -21.05
N LEU A 296 -11.80 21.50 -22.15
CA LEU A 296 -11.83 20.11 -22.57
C LEU A 296 -10.39 19.57 -22.57
N GLU A 297 -10.10 18.64 -21.69
CA GLU A 297 -8.85 17.88 -21.71
C GLU A 297 -9.05 16.63 -22.56
N ILE A 298 -8.20 16.43 -23.57
CA ILE A 298 -8.10 15.17 -24.32
C ILE A 298 -6.76 14.53 -23.98
N GLY A 299 -6.77 13.23 -23.69
CA GLY A 299 -5.56 12.49 -23.36
C GLY A 299 -5.52 11.10 -23.99
N LEU A 300 -4.31 10.69 -24.35
CA LEU A 300 -3.93 9.33 -24.73
C LEU A 300 -3.07 8.76 -23.59
N SER A 301 -3.34 7.52 -23.20
CA SER A 301 -2.49 6.75 -22.30
C SER A 301 -2.21 5.39 -22.92
N VAL A 302 -0.94 5.03 -23.03
CA VAL A 302 -0.47 3.73 -23.50
C VAL A 302 0.32 3.10 -22.37
N GLN A 303 -0.09 1.92 -21.93
CA GLN A 303 0.60 1.13 -20.93
C GLN A 303 1.22 -0.09 -21.59
N ASN A 304 2.41 -0.50 -21.12
CA ASN A 304 3.17 -1.61 -21.67
C ASN A 304 3.39 -1.47 -23.20
N LEU A 305 3.95 -0.33 -23.62
CA LEU A 305 4.20 0.03 -25.01
C LEU A 305 5.00 -1.05 -25.78
N GLY A 306 5.91 -1.73 -25.09
CA GLY A 306 6.69 -2.84 -25.66
C GLY A 306 5.97 -4.18 -25.72
N ASN A 307 4.73 -4.26 -25.23
CA ASN A 307 3.92 -5.48 -25.13
C ASN A 307 4.67 -6.65 -24.50
N ILE A 308 5.44 -6.39 -23.43
CA ILE A 308 6.20 -7.44 -22.75
C ILE A 308 5.26 -8.31 -21.93
N ARG A 309 5.60 -9.60 -21.78
CA ARG A 309 4.94 -10.50 -20.82
C ARG A 309 5.62 -10.36 -19.47
N TYR A 310 4.83 -10.15 -18.42
CA TYR A 310 5.34 -9.98 -17.07
C TYR A 310 4.29 -10.43 -16.05
N ARG A 311 4.73 -10.59 -14.80
CA ARG A 311 3.88 -10.99 -13.68
C ARG A 311 4.23 -10.16 -12.47
N GLU A 312 3.21 -9.61 -11.83
CA GLU A 312 3.41 -8.87 -10.59
C GLU A 312 3.59 -9.82 -9.41
N TYR A 313 4.56 -9.53 -8.54
CA TYR A 313 4.82 -10.37 -7.37
C TYR A 313 3.60 -10.41 -6.44
N LEU A 314 2.94 -9.29 -6.15
CA LEU A 314 1.80 -9.30 -5.24
C LEU A 314 0.49 -9.74 -5.89
N ASN A 315 0.46 -9.98 -7.20
CA ASN A 315 -0.72 -10.49 -7.86
C ASN A 315 -0.78 -12.01 -7.69
N PHE A 316 -1.73 -12.52 -6.90
CA PHE A 316 -1.94 -13.95 -6.76
C PHE A 316 -2.31 -14.65 -8.09
N PHE A 317 -2.88 -13.92 -9.06
CA PHE A 317 -3.12 -14.46 -10.40
C PHE A 317 -1.85 -14.77 -11.19
N ARG A 318 -0.67 -14.34 -10.72
CA ARG A 318 0.63 -14.69 -11.32
C ARG A 318 0.86 -16.20 -11.45
N PHE A 319 0.12 -17.03 -10.71
CA PHE A 319 0.21 -18.48 -10.84
C PHE A 319 -0.51 -19.04 -12.08
N TYR A 320 -1.40 -18.24 -12.68
CA TYR A 320 -2.34 -18.66 -13.70
C TYR A 320 -2.24 -17.84 -14.99
N ALA A 321 -1.95 -16.54 -14.89
CA ALA A 321 -1.93 -15.62 -16.03
C ALA A 321 -0.79 -14.60 -15.94
N ASP A 322 -0.43 -14.06 -17.10
CA ASP A 322 0.42 -12.88 -17.21
C ASP A 322 -0.43 -11.60 -17.01
N GLU A 323 0.23 -10.50 -16.66
CA GLU A 323 -0.39 -9.18 -16.61
C GLU A 323 -0.82 -8.70 -18.01
N PRO A 324 -1.73 -7.71 -18.11
CA PRO A 324 -2.13 -7.15 -19.39
C PRO A 324 -0.94 -6.71 -20.26
N GLY A 325 -1.03 -7.05 -21.55
CA GLY A 325 -0.11 -6.61 -22.61
C GLY A 325 -0.24 -5.12 -22.92
N LEU A 326 0.05 -4.74 -24.16
CA LEU A 326 -0.20 -3.38 -24.65
C LEU A 326 -1.65 -2.96 -24.41
N ASN A 327 -1.82 -1.85 -23.69
CA ASN A 327 -3.14 -1.30 -23.38
C ASN A 327 -3.18 0.18 -23.77
N VAL A 328 -4.19 0.57 -24.56
CA VAL A 328 -4.35 1.93 -25.10
C VAL A 328 -5.69 2.50 -24.62
N GLY A 329 -5.64 3.64 -23.95
CA GLY A 329 -6.80 4.37 -23.46
C GLY A 329 -6.86 5.79 -24.00
N LEU A 330 -8.06 6.22 -24.36
CA LEU A 330 -8.38 7.61 -24.66
C LEU A 330 -9.27 8.17 -23.55
N ARG A 331 -8.97 9.39 -23.10
CA ARG A 331 -9.78 10.12 -22.12
C ARG A 331 -10.19 11.47 -22.66
N ALA A 332 -11.41 11.88 -22.33
CA ALA A 332 -11.90 13.23 -22.50
C ALA A 332 -12.52 13.70 -21.18
N LYS A 333 -12.12 14.87 -20.69
CA LYS A 333 -12.65 15.47 -19.47
C LYS A 333 -13.12 16.89 -19.76
N MET A 334 -14.40 17.16 -19.57
CA MET A 334 -14.98 18.49 -19.65
C MET A 334 -15.07 19.10 -18.25
N ALA A 335 -14.45 20.26 -18.04
CA ALA A 335 -14.67 21.09 -16.86
C ALA A 335 -15.62 22.23 -17.24
N PHE A 336 -16.72 22.33 -16.51
CA PHE A 336 -17.65 23.45 -16.60
C PHE A 336 -17.22 24.49 -15.56
N GLY A 337 -16.89 25.71 -16.00
CA GLY A 337 -16.57 26.80 -15.08
C GLY A 337 -17.74 27.08 -14.14
N GLY A 338 -17.44 27.32 -12.87
CA GLY A 338 -18.38 27.83 -11.87
C GLY A 338 -18.52 29.34 -11.95
#